data_AF-A0A7C0VS06-F1
#
_entry.id   AF-A0A7C0VS06-F1
#
_cell.length_a   1.000
_cell.length_b   1.000
_cell.length_c   1.000
_cell.angle_alpha   90.00
_cell.angle_beta   90.00
_cell.angle_gamma   90.00
#
_symmetry.space_group_name_H-M   'P 1'
#
loop_
_entity.id
_entity.type
_entity.pdbx_description
1 polymer ?
#
loop_
_entity_poly.entity_id
_entity_poly.type
_entity_poly.pdbx_seq_one_letter_code
_entity_poly.pdbx_strand_id
1 'polypeptide(L)' 'MKEEAFRKEKFTLAEKSILMLLQASKEPLTTREIETRIKKLRINCPDAPSHYLQRLMRRGLVKRKFSVKKRGFVWFVKR' A
#
# COMPACT_ATOMS: atom_id res chain seq x y z
N MET A 1 -20.99 0.77 8.29
CA MET A 1 -20.34 -0.21 9.19
C MET A 1 -18.90 -0.63 8.81
N LYS A 2 -18.19 -0.01 7.85
CA LYS A 2 -16.75 -0.33 7.60
C LYS A 2 -15.77 0.71 8.16
N GLU A 3 -16.26 1.86 8.65
CA GLU A 3 -15.41 2.97 9.12
C GLU A 3 -14.83 2.76 10.53
N GLU A 4 -15.50 1.96 11.37
CA GLU A 4 -15.11 1.77 12.77
C GLU A 4 -13.91 0.84 12.99
N ALA A 5 -13.62 -0.06 12.06
CA ALA A 5 -12.45 -0.94 12.15
C ALA A 5 -11.13 -0.17 11.94
N PHE A 6 -11.16 0.95 11.21
CA PHE A 6 -9.97 1.78 10.97
C PHE A 6 -9.49 2.51 12.22
N ARG A 7 -10.38 2.70 13.21
CA ARG A 7 -10.10 3.50 14.43
C ARG A 7 -9.35 2.74 15.54
N LYS A 8 -9.29 1.40 15.52
CA LYS A 8 -8.63 0.61 16.59
C LYS A 8 -7.24 0.06 16.23
N GLU A 9 -6.80 0.14 14.98
CA GLU A 9 -5.48 -0.36 14.58
C GLU A 9 -4.40 0.73 14.58
N LYS A 10 -3.31 0.52 15.34
CA LYS A 10 -2.10 1.35 15.26
C LYS A 10 -1.37 1.04 13.95
N PHE A 11 -1.66 1.82 12.90
CA PHE A 11 -0.82 1.87 11.70
C PHE A 11 0.35 2.82 11.92
N THR A 12 1.54 2.43 11.46
CA THR A 12 2.70 3.33 11.42
C THR A 12 2.48 4.44 10.40
N LEU A 13 3.29 5.51 10.47
CA LEU A 13 3.24 6.58 9.47
C LEU A 13 3.45 6.03 8.06
N ALA A 14 4.42 5.13 7.88
CA ALA A 14 4.69 4.47 6.60
C ALA A 14 3.49 3.68 6.07
N GLU A 15 2.83 2.89 6.92
CA GLU A 15 1.63 2.12 6.53
C GLU A 15 0.49 3.03 6.09
N LYS A 16 0.25 4.12 6.84
CA LYS A 16 -0.77 5.13 6.49
C LYS A 16 -0.47 5.79 5.16
N SER A 17 0.78 6.20 4.94
CA SER A 17 1.17 6.84 3.67
C SER A 17 1.03 5.89 2.49
N ILE A 18 1.38 4.61 2.64
CA ILE A 18 1.19 3.60 1.58
C ILE A 18 -0.29 3.38 1.28
N LEU A 19 -1.13 3.26 2.32
CA LEU A 19 -2.57 3.10 2.15
C LEU A 19 -3.18 4.32 1.45
N MET A 20 -2.86 5.54 1.89
CA MET A 20 -3.32 6.77 1.25
C MET A 20 -2.87 6.85 -0.21
N LEU A 21 -1.62 6.48 -0.49
CA LEU A 21 -1.07 6.46 -1.84
C LEU A 21 -1.80 5.46 -2.76
N LEU A 22 -2.13 4.28 -2.25
CA LEU A 22 -2.89 3.28 -2.99
C LEU A 22 -4.37 3.68 -3.14
N GLN A 23 -4.97 4.35 -2.15
CA GLN A 23 -6.35 4.86 -2.22
C GLN A 23 -6.49 6.04 -3.19
N ALA A 24 -5.52 6.96 -3.20
CA ALA A 24 -5.49 8.10 -4.10
C ALA A 24 -5.18 7.69 -5.55
N SER A 25 -4.60 6.50 -5.75
CA SER A 25 -4.28 6.00 -7.08
C SER A 25 -5.50 5.37 -7.74
N LYS A 26 -5.83 5.86 -8.95
CA LYS A 26 -6.91 5.30 -9.77
C LYS A 26 -6.59 3.90 -10.31
N GLU A 27 -5.30 3.57 -10.44
CA GLU A 27 -4.83 2.28 -10.93
C GLU A 27 -4.00 1.53 -9.88
N PRO A 28 -4.01 0.18 -9.91
CA PRO A 28 -3.08 -0.62 -9.13
C PRO A 28 -1.61 -0.29 -9.44
N LEU A 29 -0.79 -0.23 -8.39
CA LEU A 29 0.61 0.14 -8.50
C LEU A 29 1.52 -1.05 -8.27
N THR A 30 2.60 -1.12 -9.02
CA THR A 30 3.69 -2.07 -8.73
C THR A 30 4.48 -1.66 -7.48
N THR A 31 5.17 -2.60 -6.86
CA THR A 31 6.07 -2.31 -5.73
C THR A 31 7.06 -1.19 -6.06
N ARG A 32 7.63 -1.22 -7.27
CA ARG A 32 8.60 -0.22 -7.74
C ARG A 32 8.00 1.17 -7.89
N GLU A 33 6.77 1.28 -8.37
CA GLU A 33 6.05 2.56 -8.43
C GLU A 33 5.78 3.12 -7.03
N ILE A 34 5.41 2.25 -6.09
CA ILE A 34 5.16 2.63 -4.69
C ILE A 34 6.45 3.14 -4.05
N GLU A 35 7.55 2.40 -4.17
CA GLU A 35 8.88 2.81 -3.69
C GLU A 35 9.32 4.16 -4.26
N THR A 36 9.14 4.35 -5.58
CA THR A 36 9.50 5.60 -6.25
C THR A 36 8.72 6.78 -5.71
N ARG A 37 7.41 6.61 -5.49
CA ARG A 37 6.55 7.68 -4.97
C ARG A 37 6.82 7.97 -3.49
N ILE A 38 7.05 6.96 -2.67
CA ILE A 38 7.44 7.13 -1.26
C ILE A 38 8.75 7.92 -1.17
N LYS A 39 9.74 7.58 -2.00
CA LYS A 39 11.01 8.31 -2.10
C LYS A 39 10.81 9.76 -2.53
N LYS A 40 9.94 10.01 -3.52
CA LYS A 40 9.58 11.38 -3.95
C LYS A 40 8.89 12.18 -2.85
N LEU A 41 8.03 11.54 -2.06
CA LEU A 41 7.33 12.15 -0.94
C LEU A 41 8.22 12.30 0.31
N ARG A 42 9.50 11.86 0.25
CA ARG A 42 10.46 11.86 1.37
C ARG A 42 9.89 11.24 2.64
N ILE A 43 9.00 10.25 2.49
CA ILE A 43 8.45 9.52 3.63
C ILE A 43 9.57 8.63 4.19
N ASN A 44 9.85 8.78 5.48
CA ASN A 44 10.80 7.93 6.16
C ASN A 44 10.18 6.54 6.37
N CYS A 45 10.59 5.57 5.55
CA CYS A 45 10.26 4.17 5.72
C CYS A 45 11.53 3.45 6.25
N PRO A 46 11.57 3.07 7.54
CA PRO A 46 12.75 2.42 8.12
C PRO A 46 13.00 1.05 7.49
N ASP A 47 11.95 0.38 7.03
CA ASP A 47 12.03 -0.85 6.23
C ASP A 47 11.67 -0.61 4.76
N ALA A 48 12.02 -1.55 3.89
CA ALA A 48 11.60 -1.51 2.49
C ALA A 48 10.05 -1.51 2.38
N PRO A 49 9.46 -0.72 1.46
CA PRO A 49 8.01 -0.63 1.26
C PRO A 49 7.31 -1.99 1.03
N SER A 50 8.03 -2.97 0.49
CA SER A 50 7.58 -4.35 0.32
C SER A 50 7.17 -5.02 1.64
N HIS A 51 7.85 -4.74 2.75
CA HIS A 51 7.52 -5.31 4.07
C HIS A 51 6.18 -4.77 4.58
N TYR A 52 5.96 -3.46 4.44
CA TYR A 52 4.69 -2.83 4.81
C TYR A 52 3.54 -3.34 3.93
N LEU A 53 3.75 -3.50 2.62
CA LEU A 53 2.74 -4.05 1.71
C LEU A 53 2.34 -5.48 2.10
N GLN A 54 3.31 -6.33 2.45
CA GLN A 54 3.01 -7.68 2.94
C GLN A 54 2.26 -7.67 4.27
N ARG A 55 2.62 -6.78 5.21
CA ARG A 55 1.92 -6.64 6.49
C ARG A 55 0.47 -6.17 6.29
N LEU A 56 0.25 -5.16 5.44
CA LEU A 56 -1.07 -4.67 5.06
C LEU A 56 -1.89 -5.74 4.33
N MET A 57 -1.26 -6.59 3.53
CA MET A 57 -1.92 -7.70 2.84
C MET A 57 -2.38 -8.78 3.80
N ARG A 58 -1.53 -9.15 4.78
CA ARG A 58 -1.91 -10.11 5.83
C ARG A 58 -3.06 -9.61 6.69
N ARG A 59 -3.16 -8.29 6.89
CA ARG A 59 -4.30 -7.63 7.55
C ARG A 59 -5.54 -7.52 6.66
N GLY A 60 -5.47 -7.92 5.39
CA GLY A 60 -6.59 -7.91 4.46
C GLY A 60 -6.96 -6.54 3.89
N LEU A 61 -6.14 -5.51 4.12
CA LEU A 61 -6.39 -4.13 3.70
C LEU A 61 -6.00 -3.87 2.23
N VAL A 62 -4.96 -4.55 1.77
CA VAL A 62 -4.50 -4.49 0.38
C VAL A 62 -4.48 -5.88 -0.22
N LYS A 63 -4.66 -5.94 -1.54
CA LYS A 63 -4.52 -7.17 -2.32
C LYS A 63 -3.42 -7.02 -3.35
N ARG A 64 -2.83 -8.17 -3.70
CA ARG A 64 -1.83 -8.31 -4.75
C ARG A 64 -2.44 -9.11 -5.90
N LYS A 65 -2.31 -8.63 -7.13
CA LYS A 65 -2.70 -9.37 -8.35
C LYS A 65 -1.57 -9.27 -9.38
N PHE A 66 -1.39 -10.31 -10.19
CA PHE A 66 -0.52 -10.22 -11.35
C PHE A 66 -1.20 -9.39 -12.45
N SER A 67 -0.50 -8.38 -12.95
CA SER A 67 -0.94 -7.54 -14.05
C SER A 67 -0.14 -7.85 -15.30
N VAL A 68 -0.81 -8.32 -16.34
CA VAL A 68 -0.20 -8.55 -17.66
C VAL A 68 0.26 -7.22 -18.27
N LYS A 69 -0.54 -6.16 -18.15
CA LYS A 69 -0.23 -4.81 -18.66
C LYS A 69 1.06 -4.25 -18.06
N LYS A 70 1.32 -4.50 -16.77
CA LYS A 70 2.54 -4.03 -16.07
C LYS A 70 3.62 -5.11 -15.95
N ARG A 71 3.41 -6.31 -16.51
CA ARG A 71 4.31 -7.47 -16.44
C ARG A 71 4.82 -7.75 -15.02
N GLY A 72 3.94 -7.68 -14.04
CA GLY A 72 4.35 -7.79 -12.64
C GLY A 72 3.20 -7.75 -11.65
N PHE A 73 3.53 -7.91 -10.37
CA PHE A 73 2.56 -7.82 -9.29
C PHE A 73 2.21 -6.37 -8.99
N VAL A 74 0.90 -6.10 -8.95
CA VAL A 74 0.33 -4.81 -8.58
C VAL A 74 -0.46 -4.93 -7.28
N TRP A 75 -0.43 -3.85 -6.52
CA TRP A 75 -1.07 -3.68 -5.24
C TRP A 75 -2.22 -2.69 -5.37
N PHE A 76 -3.31 -2.97 -4.66
CA PHE A 76 -4.48 -2.11 -4.60
C PHE A 76 -5.21 -2.31 -3.27
N VAL A 77 -5.92 -1.29 -2.81
CA VAL A 77 -6.72 -1.37 -1.58
C VAL A 77 -7.98 -2.19 -1.84
N LYS A 78 -8.29 -3.09 -0.91
CA LYS A 78 -9.53 -3.86 -0.93
C LYS A 78 -10.67 -2.91 -0.51
N ARG A 79 -11.58 -2.57 -1.43
CA ARG A 79 -12.85 -1.90 -1.11
C ARG A 79 -13.86 -2.91 -0.54
#